data_AF-X1HB13-F1
#
_entry.id   AF-X1HB13-F1
#
_cell.length_a   1.000
_cell.length_b   1.000
_cell.length_c   1.000
_cell.angle_alpha   90.00
_cell.angle_beta   90.00
_cell.angle_gamma   90.00
#
_symmetry.space_group_name_H-M   'P 1'
#
loop_
_entity.id
_entity.type
_entity.pdbx_description
1 polymer ?
#
loop_
_entity_poly.entity_id
_entity_poly.type
_entity_poly.pdbx_seq_one_letter_code
_entity_poly.pdbx_strand_id
1 'polypeptide(L)'
;LLKYTLGIFLNSSTTFKYILEEKSIFYSLKTVIIFGLLYTAICFIAYSNHIEPITPPLLNIELSKFYLYAAIYCIPMFFLFWIVVAGFIQVLARYFGGKGSFEETLQVIGIGLYVPLYIMALIDLLIAIYILPGYLFKPNLILGNLYTIIPTIWSIITTIIASKEVQKLSWLKSIFITIIALLPVAALSFVFIR
;
A
#
# COMPACT_ATOMS: atom_id res chain seq x y z
N LEU A 1 -16.87 -2.64 -4.24
CA LEU A 1 -15.66 -2.05 -3.61
C LEU A 1 -15.97 -1.49 -2.22
N LEU A 2 -16.88 -0.51 -2.07
CA LEU A 2 -17.24 0.07 -0.77
C LEU A 2 -17.58 -0.99 0.31
N LYS A 3 -18.38 -2.01 -0.03
CA LYS A 3 -18.67 -3.16 0.84
C LYS A 3 -17.40 -3.83 1.37
N TYR A 4 -16.41 -4.09 0.52
CA TYR A 4 -15.16 -4.73 0.92
C TYR A 4 -14.28 -3.77 1.71
N THR A 5 -14.20 -2.51 1.31
CA THR A 5 -13.49 -1.47 2.05
C THR A 5 -13.97 -1.42 3.50
N LEU A 6 -15.28 -1.22 3.72
CA LEU A 6 -15.90 -1.24 5.05
C LEU A 6 -15.72 -2.60 5.75
N GLY A 7 -15.82 -3.70 5.00
CA GLY A 7 -15.60 -5.04 5.52
C GLY A 7 -14.19 -5.25 6.08
N ILE A 8 -13.15 -4.68 5.45
CA ILE A 8 -11.77 -4.73 5.96
C ILE A 8 -11.66 -4.01 7.31
N PHE A 9 -12.40 -2.91 7.49
CA PHE A 9 -12.44 -2.15 8.75
C PHE A 9 -13.17 -2.90 9.88
N LEU A 10 -14.22 -3.64 9.56
CA LEU A 10 -15.10 -4.27 10.56
C LEU A 10 -14.74 -5.73 10.85
N ASN A 11 -14.49 -6.53 9.81
CA ASN A 11 -14.18 -7.95 9.91
C ASN A 11 -13.38 -8.43 8.68
N SER A 12 -12.06 -8.23 8.71
CA SER A 12 -11.21 -8.48 7.54
C SER A 12 -11.19 -9.96 7.12
N SER A 13 -11.16 -10.91 8.06
CA SER A 13 -11.12 -12.35 7.75
C SER A 13 -12.36 -12.79 6.98
N THR A 14 -13.56 -12.46 7.47
CA THR A 14 -14.82 -12.76 6.78
C THR A 14 -14.89 -12.07 5.41
N THR A 15 -14.42 -10.83 5.34
CA THR A 15 -14.40 -10.06 4.08
C THR A 15 -13.51 -10.71 3.02
N PHE A 16 -12.32 -11.21 3.39
CA PHE A 16 -11.45 -11.92 2.43
C PHE A 16 -12.05 -13.24 1.94
N LYS A 17 -12.78 -13.96 2.79
CA LYS A 17 -13.52 -15.17 2.34
C LYS A 17 -14.56 -14.83 1.29
N TYR A 18 -15.36 -13.79 1.51
CA TYR A 18 -16.32 -13.33 0.51
C TYR A 18 -15.66 -12.84 -0.78
N ILE A 19 -14.52 -12.15 -0.68
CA ILE A 19 -13.77 -11.75 -1.88
C ILE A 19 -13.35 -13.00 -2.66
N LEU A 20 -12.77 -14.01 -2.02
CA LEU A 20 -12.35 -15.26 -2.68
C LEU A 20 -13.51 -15.99 -3.36
N GLU A 21 -14.71 -15.97 -2.79
CA GLU A 21 -15.92 -16.58 -3.39
C GLU A 21 -16.35 -15.89 -4.69
N GLU A 22 -16.13 -14.58 -4.80
CA GLU A 22 -16.50 -13.78 -5.99
C GLU A 22 -15.54 -14.01 -7.18
N LYS A 23 -14.36 -14.60 -6.93
CA LYS A 23 -13.35 -14.96 -7.96
C LYS A 23 -13.03 -13.84 -8.96
N SER A 24 -13.04 -12.59 -8.50
CA SER A 24 -12.82 -11.39 -9.31
C SER A 24 -11.65 -10.58 -8.80
N ILE A 25 -10.56 -10.56 -9.58
CA ILE A 25 -9.35 -9.75 -9.34
C ILE A 25 -9.61 -8.25 -9.48
N PHE A 26 -10.68 -7.86 -10.17
CA PHE A 26 -10.99 -6.47 -10.48
C PHE A 26 -11.16 -5.59 -9.25
N TYR A 27 -11.58 -6.15 -8.10
CA TYR A 27 -11.69 -5.37 -6.88
C TYR A 27 -10.32 -4.95 -6.33
N SER A 28 -9.34 -5.86 -6.34
CA SER A 28 -7.97 -5.51 -5.96
C SER A 28 -7.33 -4.57 -6.96
N LEU A 29 -7.51 -4.80 -8.26
CA LEU A 29 -7.03 -3.89 -9.30
C LEU A 29 -7.58 -2.46 -9.10
N LYS A 30 -8.90 -2.32 -8.87
CA LYS A 30 -9.52 -1.02 -8.58
C LYS A 30 -8.92 -0.37 -7.34
N THR A 31 -8.66 -1.14 -6.28
CA THR A 31 -8.04 -0.61 -5.06
C THR A 31 -6.65 -0.04 -5.33
N VAL A 32 -5.82 -0.79 -6.05
CA VAL A 32 -4.45 -0.37 -6.42
C VAL A 32 -4.48 0.89 -7.29
N ILE A 33 -5.37 0.94 -8.28
CA ILE A 33 -5.51 2.10 -9.16
C ILE A 33 -6.00 3.33 -8.39
N ILE A 34 -6.99 3.19 -7.52
CA ILE A 34 -7.50 4.31 -6.71
C ILE A 34 -6.39 4.84 -5.80
N PHE A 35 -5.64 3.97 -5.12
CA PHE A 35 -4.50 4.38 -4.31
C PHE A 35 -3.45 5.12 -5.13
N GLY A 36 -3.09 4.57 -6.30
CA GLY A 36 -2.11 5.17 -7.19
C GLY A 36 -2.56 6.53 -7.72
N LEU A 37 -3.84 6.72 -8.03
CA LEU A 37 -4.40 8.01 -8.43
C LEU A 37 -4.35 9.03 -7.30
N LEU A 38 -4.69 8.64 -6.07
CA LEU A 38 -4.61 9.52 -4.90
C LEU A 38 -3.18 10.01 -4.68
N TYR A 39 -2.20 9.09 -4.68
CA TYR A 39 -0.79 9.43 -4.52
C TYR A 39 -0.23 10.23 -5.70
N THR A 40 -0.67 9.93 -6.92
CA THR A 40 -0.32 10.74 -8.11
C THR A 40 -0.78 12.19 -7.92
N ALA A 41 -2.00 12.41 -7.44
CA ALA A 41 -2.52 13.75 -7.18
C ALA A 41 -1.72 14.46 -6.09
N ILE A 42 -1.38 13.77 -4.99
CA ILE A 42 -0.52 14.30 -3.91
C ILE A 42 0.82 14.78 -4.48
N CYS A 43 1.52 13.91 -5.22
CA CYS A 43 2.82 14.26 -5.80
C CYS A 43 2.70 15.41 -6.81
N PHE A 44 1.66 15.42 -7.65
CA PHE A 44 1.47 16.50 -8.61
C PHE A 44 1.20 17.86 -7.94
N ILE A 45 0.42 17.88 -6.85
CA ILE A 45 0.18 19.09 -6.05
C ILE A 45 1.49 19.54 -5.39
N ALA A 46 2.27 18.63 -4.80
CA ALA A 46 3.57 18.96 -4.21
C ALA A 46 4.53 19.57 -5.24
N TYR A 47 4.62 18.98 -6.44
CA TYR A 47 5.42 19.53 -7.54
C TYR A 47 4.95 20.93 -7.96
N SER A 48 3.63 21.12 -8.09
CA SER A 48 3.05 22.41 -8.51
C SER A 48 3.29 23.53 -7.48
N ASN A 49 3.53 23.17 -6.22
CA ASN A 49 3.86 24.10 -5.14
C ASN A 49 5.38 24.19 -4.88
N HIS A 50 6.22 23.65 -5.77
CA HIS A 50 7.69 23.66 -5.64
C HIS A 50 8.21 23.06 -4.33
N ILE A 51 7.50 22.08 -3.78
CA ILE A 51 7.92 21.37 -2.57
C ILE A 51 9.03 20.39 -2.96
N GLU A 52 10.11 20.39 -2.18
CA GLU A 52 11.22 19.44 -2.34
C GLU A 52 11.11 18.32 -1.29
N PRO A 53 11.55 17.10 -1.61
CA PRO A 53 11.55 16.01 -0.63
C PRO A 53 12.47 16.34 0.54
N ILE A 54 12.01 16.09 1.76
CA ILE A 54 12.77 16.35 2.99
C ILE A 54 14.06 15.50 3.03
N THR A 55 13.99 14.28 2.52
CA THR A 55 15.15 13.40 2.38
C THR A 55 15.52 13.24 0.91
N PRO A 56 16.79 13.45 0.53
CA PRO A 56 17.21 13.32 -0.86
C PRO A 56 17.12 11.86 -1.32
N PRO A 57 16.58 11.60 -2.52
CA PRO A 57 16.47 10.25 -3.08
C PRO A 57 17.85 9.66 -3.38
N LEU A 58 17.93 8.33 -3.47
CA LEU A 58 19.17 7.65 -3.88
C LEU A 58 19.49 7.90 -5.35
N LEU A 59 18.45 7.98 -6.19
CA LEU A 59 18.59 8.34 -7.59
C LEU A 59 19.09 9.79 -7.71
N ASN A 60 20.10 10.01 -8.55
CA ASN A 60 20.61 11.35 -8.84
C ASN A 60 19.65 12.10 -9.78
N ILE A 61 18.51 12.51 -9.23
CA ILE A 61 17.50 13.32 -9.89
C ILE A 61 17.45 14.70 -9.24
N GLU A 62 17.18 15.71 -10.06
CA GLU A 62 17.00 17.08 -9.58
C GLU A 62 15.83 17.14 -8.59
N LEU A 63 16.07 17.67 -7.38
CA LEU A 63 15.08 17.66 -6.28
C LEU A 63 13.78 18.38 -6.67
N SER A 64 13.88 19.46 -7.45
CA SER A 64 12.76 20.23 -7.99
C SER A 64 11.81 19.40 -8.87
N LYS A 65 12.30 18.33 -9.50
CA LYS A 65 11.54 17.44 -10.40
C LYS A 65 11.14 16.13 -9.75
N PHE A 66 11.56 15.88 -8.51
CA PHE A 66 11.32 14.63 -7.80
C PHE A 66 9.84 14.23 -7.84
N TYR A 67 8.96 15.12 -7.40
CA TYR A 67 7.53 14.82 -7.30
C TYR A 67 6.83 14.74 -8.67
N LEU A 68 7.38 15.35 -9.72
CA LEU A 68 6.89 15.15 -11.09
C LEU A 68 7.12 13.70 -11.54
N TYR A 69 8.34 13.19 -11.33
CA TYR A 69 8.64 11.79 -11.63
C TYR A 69 7.82 10.85 -10.75
N ALA A 70 7.69 11.13 -9.46
CA ALA A 70 6.85 10.35 -8.56
C ALA A 70 5.40 10.27 -9.07
N ALA A 71 4.80 11.40 -9.47
CA ALA A 71 3.45 11.44 -10.01
C ALA A 71 3.27 10.55 -11.25
N ILE A 72 4.25 10.52 -12.15
CA ILE A 72 4.22 9.66 -13.35
C ILE A 72 4.33 8.17 -12.99
N TYR A 73 5.19 7.84 -12.02
CA TYR A 73 5.52 6.45 -11.70
C TYR A 73 4.70 5.85 -10.56
N CYS A 74 3.89 6.62 -9.82
CA CYS A 74 3.09 6.13 -8.69
C CYS A 74 2.23 4.92 -9.08
N ILE A 75 1.41 5.03 -10.13
CA ILE A 75 0.51 3.93 -10.52
C ILE A 75 1.29 2.68 -10.95
N PRO A 76 2.27 2.75 -11.89
CA PRO A 76 3.10 1.59 -12.23
C PRO A 76 3.80 0.96 -11.01
N MET A 77 4.29 1.79 -10.09
CA MET A 77 5.02 1.34 -8.91
C MET A 77 4.12 0.59 -7.94
N PHE A 78 2.95 1.13 -7.59
CA PHE A 78 2.01 0.41 -6.71
C PHE A 78 1.43 -0.84 -7.35
N PHE A 79 1.23 -0.82 -8.67
CA PHE A 79 0.87 -2.03 -9.42
C PHE A 79 1.97 -3.10 -9.32
N LEU A 80 3.22 -2.71 -9.48
CA LEU A 80 4.37 -3.61 -9.32
C LEU A 80 4.48 -4.14 -7.89
N PHE A 81 4.32 -3.28 -6.88
CA PHE A 81 4.38 -3.68 -5.47
C PHE A 81 3.31 -4.72 -5.13
N TRP A 82 2.08 -4.53 -5.60
CA TRP A 82 1.01 -5.50 -5.43
C TRP A 82 1.40 -6.89 -5.98
N ILE A 83 1.92 -6.93 -7.21
CA ILE A 83 2.32 -8.16 -7.88
C ILE A 83 3.50 -8.82 -7.17
N VAL A 84 4.51 -8.03 -6.80
CA VAL A 84 5.71 -8.51 -6.10
C VAL A 84 5.32 -9.13 -4.75
N VAL A 85 4.51 -8.44 -3.94
CA VAL A 85 4.07 -8.97 -2.64
C VAL A 85 3.28 -10.26 -2.82
N ALA A 86 2.30 -10.29 -3.75
CA ALA A 86 1.54 -11.49 -4.04
C ALA A 86 2.43 -12.65 -4.54
N GLY A 87 3.42 -12.35 -5.38
CA GLY A 87 4.35 -13.33 -5.93
C GLY A 87 5.24 -13.95 -4.86
N PHE A 88 5.83 -13.14 -3.98
CA PHE A 88 6.63 -13.62 -2.87
C PHE A 88 5.79 -14.42 -1.87
N ILE A 89 4.59 -13.94 -1.53
CA ILE A 89 3.64 -14.72 -0.69
C ILE A 89 3.36 -16.07 -1.33
N GLN A 90 3.07 -16.11 -2.63
CA GLN A 90 2.77 -17.35 -3.32
C GLN A 90 3.95 -18.33 -3.29
N VAL A 91 5.16 -17.90 -3.65
CA VAL A 91 6.36 -18.75 -3.65
C VAL A 91 6.64 -19.31 -2.26
N LEU A 92 6.64 -18.44 -1.24
CA LEU A 92 6.90 -18.84 0.14
C LEU A 92 5.79 -19.73 0.70
N ALA A 93 4.53 -19.42 0.39
CA ALA A 93 3.40 -20.24 0.82
C ALA A 93 3.50 -21.66 0.24
N ARG A 94 3.87 -21.81 -1.04
CA ARG A 94 4.07 -23.14 -1.64
C ARG A 94 5.12 -23.97 -0.92
N TYR A 95 6.23 -23.35 -0.50
CA TYR A 95 7.23 -24.01 0.33
C TYR A 95 6.65 -24.53 1.67
N PHE A 96 5.69 -23.82 2.26
CA PHE A 96 5.04 -24.20 3.52
C PHE A 96 3.76 -25.04 3.38
N GLY A 97 3.42 -25.49 2.17
CA GLY A 97 2.21 -26.28 1.89
C GLY A 97 0.93 -25.47 1.70
N GLY A 98 1.05 -24.18 1.34
CA GLY A 98 -0.07 -23.28 1.06
C GLY A 98 -0.92 -23.76 -0.12
N LYS A 99 -2.24 -23.59 0.01
CA LYS A 99 -3.23 -24.16 -0.92
C LYS A 99 -3.76 -23.18 -1.96
N GLY A 100 -3.69 -21.88 -1.70
CA GLY A 100 -4.26 -20.84 -2.56
C GLY A 100 -3.57 -20.71 -3.92
N SER A 101 -4.30 -20.30 -4.94
CA SER A 101 -3.73 -19.95 -6.24
C SER A 101 -3.04 -18.58 -6.21
N PHE A 102 -2.25 -18.29 -7.24
CA PHE A 102 -1.64 -16.97 -7.38
C PHE A 102 -2.70 -15.89 -7.65
N GLU A 103 -3.70 -16.20 -8.46
CA GLU A 103 -4.83 -15.33 -8.79
C GLU A 103 -5.66 -15.00 -7.55
N GLU A 104 -5.97 -16.00 -6.73
CA GLU A 104 -6.64 -15.81 -5.44
C GLU A 104 -5.79 -14.94 -4.50
N THR A 105 -4.47 -15.12 -4.51
CA THR A 105 -3.54 -14.30 -3.72
C THR A 105 -3.57 -12.85 -4.19
N LEU A 106 -3.37 -12.60 -5.48
CA LEU A 106 -3.51 -11.26 -6.07
C LEU A 106 -4.85 -10.62 -5.68
N GLN A 107 -5.92 -11.40 -5.77
CA GLN A 107 -7.28 -10.95 -5.48
C GLN A 107 -7.44 -10.39 -4.06
N VAL A 108 -6.80 -10.97 -3.04
CA VAL A 108 -6.92 -10.50 -1.66
C VAL A 108 -5.81 -9.52 -1.25
N ILE A 109 -4.61 -9.66 -1.78
CA ILE A 109 -3.46 -8.83 -1.39
C ILE A 109 -3.64 -7.38 -1.81
N GLY A 110 -4.24 -7.08 -2.97
CA GLY A 110 -4.42 -5.68 -3.39
C GLY A 110 -5.34 -4.93 -2.43
N ILE A 111 -6.40 -5.58 -1.96
CA ILE A 111 -7.30 -5.03 -0.93
C ILE A 111 -6.60 -4.96 0.43
N GLY A 112 -5.95 -6.04 0.86
CA GLY A 112 -5.29 -6.10 2.17
C GLY A 112 -4.15 -5.10 2.31
N LEU A 113 -3.39 -4.87 1.24
CA LEU A 113 -2.26 -3.95 1.24
C LEU A 113 -2.71 -2.49 1.17
N TYR A 114 -3.64 -2.14 0.27
CA TYR A 114 -3.91 -0.72 -0.03
C TYR A 114 -5.12 -0.12 0.67
N VAL A 115 -6.14 -0.89 1.05
CA VAL A 115 -7.33 -0.30 1.70
C VAL A 115 -6.99 0.45 3.00
N PRO A 116 -6.18 -0.10 3.92
CA PRO A 116 -5.83 0.63 5.13
C PRO A 116 -5.06 1.93 4.83
N LEU A 117 -4.26 1.94 3.77
CA LEU A 117 -3.45 3.09 3.35
C LEU A 117 -4.29 4.23 2.77
N TYR A 118 -5.58 4.01 2.46
CA TYR A 118 -6.47 5.10 2.04
C TYR A 118 -6.58 6.20 3.09
N ILE A 119 -6.56 5.85 4.38
CA ILE A 119 -6.62 6.85 5.45
C ILE A 119 -5.42 7.79 5.37
N MET A 120 -4.23 7.22 5.20
CA MET A 120 -2.99 7.99 5.04
C MET A 120 -3.06 8.85 3.77
N ALA A 121 -3.41 8.28 2.61
CA ALA A 121 -3.49 9.01 1.36
C ALA A 121 -4.52 10.16 1.40
N LEU A 122 -5.65 9.99 2.07
CA LEU A 122 -6.64 11.05 2.22
C LEU A 122 -6.12 12.19 3.10
N ILE A 123 -5.42 11.87 4.19
CA ILE A 123 -4.79 12.88 5.06
C ILE A 123 -3.68 13.61 4.29
N ASP A 124 -2.82 12.89 3.57
CA ASP A 124 -1.76 13.46 2.73
C ASP A 124 -2.33 14.40 1.67
N LEU A 125 -3.44 14.01 1.03
CA LEU A 125 -4.12 14.85 0.03
C LEU A 125 -4.66 16.14 0.66
N LEU A 126 -5.26 16.07 1.85
CA LEU A 126 -5.72 17.27 2.56
C LEU A 126 -4.55 18.18 2.95
N ILE A 127 -3.43 17.60 3.43
CA ILE A 127 -2.20 18.36 3.71
C ILE A 127 -1.69 19.04 2.43
N ALA A 128 -1.66 18.31 1.31
CA ALA A 128 -1.18 18.84 0.05
C ALA A 128 -2.04 20.00 -0.47
N ILE A 129 -3.36 19.92 -0.32
CA ILE A 129 -4.30 20.96 -0.79
C ILE A 129 -4.31 22.18 0.13
N TYR A 130 -4.36 21.98 1.46
CA TYR A 130 -4.69 23.07 2.40
C TYR A 130 -3.49 23.61 3.18
N ILE A 131 -2.45 22.80 3.37
CA ILE A 131 -1.34 23.15 4.28
C ILE A 131 -0.10 23.59 3.49
N LEU A 132 0.26 22.89 2.41
CA LEU A 132 1.44 23.23 1.61
C LEU A 132 1.37 24.63 0.97
N PRO A 133 0.23 25.12 0.45
CA PRO A 133 0.16 26.46 -0.14
C PRO A 133 0.25 27.63 0.87
N GLY A 134 0.24 27.35 2.19
CA GLY A 134 0.15 28.38 3.24
C GLY A 134 1.10 28.22 4.43
N TYR A 135 1.93 27.16 4.50
CA TYR A 135 2.90 26.91 5.58
C TYR A 135 2.35 27.01 7.02
N LEU A 136 1.08 26.64 7.24
CA LEU A 136 0.40 26.80 8.54
C LEU A 136 0.50 25.59 9.48
N PHE A 137 1.16 24.49 9.09
CA PHE A 137 1.27 23.30 9.94
C PHE A 137 2.69 22.76 9.97
N LYS A 138 3.40 23.00 11.07
CA LYS A 138 4.52 22.15 11.52
C LYS A 138 3.92 21.11 12.46
N PRO A 139 3.41 19.96 11.96
CA PRO A 139 2.86 18.95 12.85
C PRO A 139 3.92 18.57 13.88
N ASN A 140 3.52 18.46 15.14
CA ASN A 140 4.35 17.86 16.18
C ASN A 140 4.85 16.50 15.66
N LEU A 141 6.17 16.26 15.69
CA LEU A 141 6.81 15.04 15.17
C LEU A 141 6.10 13.75 15.58
N ILE A 142 5.51 13.72 16.78
CA ILE A 142 4.76 12.55 17.28
C ILE A 142 3.42 12.39 16.54
N LEU A 143 2.59 13.44 16.47
CA LEU A 143 1.32 13.41 15.72
C LEU A 143 1.53 13.26 14.21
N GLY A 144 2.62 13.84 13.69
CA GLY A 144 3.02 13.73 12.29
C GLY A 144 3.45 12.32 11.86
N ASN A 145 3.87 11.46 12.80
CA ASN A 145 4.25 10.08 12.47
C ASN A 145 3.13 9.07 12.76
N LEU A 146 2.18 9.37 13.66
CA LEU A 146 1.12 8.40 13.98
C LEU A 146 0.17 8.12 12.81
N TYR A 147 -0.16 9.13 12.00
CA TYR A 147 -1.08 8.95 10.87
C TYR A 147 -0.48 8.12 9.73
N THR A 148 0.84 7.94 9.68
CA THR A 148 1.53 7.06 8.72
C THR A 148 1.77 5.67 9.32
N ILE A 149 2.21 5.60 10.58
CA ILE A 149 2.50 4.35 11.30
C ILE A 149 1.24 3.49 11.44
N ILE A 150 0.11 4.08 11.86
CA ILE A 150 -1.12 3.32 12.13
C ILE A 150 -1.64 2.63 10.85
N PRO A 151 -1.86 3.34 9.71
CA PRO A 151 -2.26 2.70 8.47
C PRO A 151 -1.26 1.69 7.93
N THR A 152 0.04 1.91 8.16
CA THR A 152 1.09 0.97 7.73
C THR A 152 1.03 -0.33 8.52
N ILE A 153 0.98 -0.26 9.85
CA ILE A 153 0.81 -1.46 10.70
C ILE A 153 -0.49 -2.17 10.33
N TRP A 154 -1.56 -1.42 10.10
CA TRP A 154 -2.83 -2.00 9.70
C TRP A 154 -2.73 -2.74 8.35
N SER A 155 -2.12 -2.12 7.35
CA SER A 155 -1.84 -2.74 6.04
C SER A 155 -1.09 -4.07 6.18
N ILE A 156 -0.10 -4.12 7.08
CA ILE A 156 0.62 -5.37 7.39
C ILE A 156 -0.33 -6.40 7.99
N ILE A 157 -1.12 -6.03 8.99
CA ILE A 157 -2.08 -6.94 9.66
C ILE A 157 -3.11 -7.50 8.66
N THR A 158 -3.72 -6.65 7.83
CA THR A 158 -4.71 -7.09 6.84
C THR A 158 -4.10 -7.94 5.74
N THR A 159 -2.84 -7.67 5.36
CA THR A 159 -2.09 -8.52 4.44
C THR A 159 -1.78 -9.89 5.06
N ILE A 160 -1.44 -9.95 6.36
CA ILE A 160 -1.25 -11.22 7.09
C ILE A 160 -2.55 -12.03 7.10
N ILE A 161 -3.68 -11.38 7.41
CA ILE A 161 -5.00 -12.02 7.41
C ILE A 161 -5.35 -12.51 6.00
N ALA A 162 -5.14 -11.69 4.98
CA ALA A 162 -5.37 -12.05 3.57
C ALA A 162 -4.57 -13.30 3.19
N SER A 163 -3.25 -13.29 3.45
CA SER A 163 -2.34 -14.42 3.22
C SER A 163 -2.82 -15.69 3.92
N LYS A 164 -3.23 -15.57 5.19
CA LYS A 164 -3.74 -16.70 5.96
C LYS A 164 -5.02 -17.27 5.34
N GLU A 165 -5.97 -16.41 5.00
CA GLU A 165 -7.27 -16.85 4.48
C GLU A 165 -7.15 -17.47 3.08
N VAL A 166 -6.28 -16.94 2.22
CA VAL A 166 -6.08 -17.49 0.87
C VAL A 166 -5.21 -18.75 0.89
N GLN A 167 -4.10 -18.74 1.64
CA GLN A 167 -3.16 -19.86 1.62
C GLN A 167 -3.54 -21.01 2.58
N LYS A 168 -4.52 -20.79 3.47
CA LYS A 168 -4.95 -21.75 4.50
C LYS A 168 -3.80 -22.20 5.41
N LEU A 169 -2.86 -21.29 5.68
CA LEU A 169 -1.72 -21.52 6.55
C LEU A 169 -2.04 -21.19 8.01
N SER A 170 -1.18 -21.62 8.93
CA SER A 170 -1.22 -21.17 10.32
C SER A 170 -0.84 -19.69 10.44
N TRP A 171 -1.20 -19.06 11.56
CA TRP A 171 -0.86 -17.65 11.82
C TRP A 171 0.64 -17.38 11.74
N LEU A 172 1.48 -18.19 12.41
CA LEU A 172 2.93 -17.99 12.42
C LEU A 172 3.53 -18.02 11.00
N LYS A 173 3.12 -19.00 10.19
CA LYS A 173 3.56 -19.09 8.79
C LYS A 173 3.09 -17.88 7.98
N SER A 174 1.85 -17.44 8.17
CA SER A 174 1.27 -16.30 7.45
C SER A 174 1.95 -14.98 7.81
N ILE A 175 2.30 -14.78 9.09
CA ILE A 175 3.10 -13.64 9.55
C ILE A 175 4.46 -13.67 8.88
N PHE A 176 5.18 -14.80 9.00
CA PHE A 176 6.52 -14.94 8.44
C PHE A 176 6.57 -14.65 6.94
N ILE A 177 5.73 -15.31 6.14
CA ILE A 177 5.76 -15.10 4.67
C ILE A 177 5.38 -13.68 4.28
N THR A 178 4.45 -13.04 5.01
CA THR A 178 4.01 -11.67 4.70
C THR A 178 5.12 -10.67 5.02
N ILE A 179 5.78 -10.79 6.17
CA ILE A 179 6.91 -9.91 6.53
C ILE A 179 8.04 -10.06 5.51
N ILE A 180 8.42 -11.28 5.14
CA ILE A 180 9.44 -11.52 4.11
C ILE A 180 9.02 -10.92 2.76
N ALA A 181 7.75 -11.09 2.35
CA ALA A 181 7.24 -10.59 1.08
C ALA A 181 7.16 -9.06 0.99
N LEU A 182 7.16 -8.36 2.12
CA LEU A 182 7.21 -6.89 2.16
C LEU A 182 8.64 -6.33 2.07
N LEU A 183 9.68 -7.13 2.35
CA LEU A 183 11.08 -6.67 2.27
C LEU A 183 11.47 -6.17 0.86
N PRO A 184 11.10 -6.85 -0.24
CA PRO A 184 11.38 -6.32 -1.59
C PRO A 184 10.70 -4.98 -1.83
N VAL A 185 9.48 -4.78 -1.36
CA VAL A 185 8.78 -3.49 -1.50
C VAL A 185 9.46 -2.42 -0.66
N ALA A 186 9.85 -2.72 0.57
CA ALA A 186 10.62 -1.78 1.39
C ALA A 186 11.93 -1.38 0.70
N ALA A 187 12.68 -2.35 0.16
CA ALA A 187 13.91 -2.12 -0.58
C ALA A 187 13.69 -1.28 -1.84
N LEU A 188 12.63 -1.53 -2.61
CA LEU A 188 12.26 -0.72 -3.77
C LEU A 188 11.90 0.70 -3.36
N SER A 189 11.11 0.88 -2.29
CA SER A 189 10.76 2.21 -1.77
C SER A 189 11.99 3.01 -1.34
N PHE A 190 13.01 2.37 -0.76
CA PHE A 190 14.28 3.03 -0.40
C PHE A 190 15.05 3.59 -1.60
N VAL A 191 14.84 3.07 -2.81
CA VAL A 191 15.43 3.66 -4.03
C VAL A 191 14.83 5.03 -4.32
N PHE A 192 13.54 5.22 -3.96
CA PHE A 192 12.78 6.43 -4.27
C PHE A 192 12.66 7.42 -3.10
N ILE A 193 12.74 6.95 -1.85
CA ILE A 193 12.56 7.75 -0.64
C ILE A 193 13.68 7.37 0.32
N ARG A 194 14.51 8.33 0.74
CA ARG A 194 15.45 8.11 1.85
C ARG A 194 14.82 8.52 3.17
#